data_AF-A0A482PJF4-F1
#
_entry.id   AF-A0A482PJF4-F1
#
_cell.length_a   1.000
_cell.length_b   1.000
_cell.length_c   1.000
_cell.angle_alpha   90.00
_cell.angle_beta   90.00
_cell.angle_gamma   90.00
#
_symmetry.space_group_name_H-M   'P 1'
#
loop_
_entity.id
_entity.type
_entity.pdbx_description
1 polymer ?
#
loop_
_entity_poly.entity_id
_entity_poly.type
_entity_poly.pdbx_seq_one_letter_code
_entity_poly.pdbx_strand_id
1 'polypeptide(L)'
;MEKEIKFAPKDIDEELAKIGMLERMRDIIEYAIKENLAAREALLIMEREINLIKDAVSLDNKIAREEYVRRRLGVDGSAILTSEHYAKSFNLFQR
;
A
#
# COMPACT_ATOMS: atom_id res chain seq x y z
N MET A 1 -0.40 28.65 14.29
CA MET A 1 -0.93 27.27 14.26
C MET A 1 -0.12 26.50 13.24
N GLU A 2 0.83 25.68 13.69
CA GLU A 2 1.51 24.74 12.79
C GLU A 2 0.45 23.77 12.24
N LYS A 3 0.41 23.60 10.91
CA LYS A 3 -0.44 22.60 10.29
C LYS A 3 0.00 21.24 10.81
N GLU A 4 -0.87 20.56 11.56
CA GLU A 4 -0.67 19.19 11.98
C GLU A 4 -0.38 18.34 10.74
N ILE A 5 0.85 17.84 10.61
CA ILE A 5 1.21 16.92 9.54
C ILE A 5 0.54 15.58 9.92
N LYS A 6 -0.50 15.18 9.18
CA LYS A 6 -1.14 13.87 9.37
C LYS A 6 -0.59 12.87 8.37
N PHE A 7 -0.23 11.69 8.86
CA PHE A 7 0.07 10.55 8.00
C PHE A 7 -1.25 9.95 7.49
N ALA A 8 -1.40 9.86 6.18
CA ALA A 8 -2.56 9.23 5.51
C ALA A 8 -2.03 8.12 4.60
N PRO A 9 -2.14 6.84 5.02
CA PRO A 9 -1.76 5.72 4.16
C PRO A 9 -2.74 5.61 2.99
N LYS A 10 -2.24 5.16 1.84
CA LYS A 10 -3.07 4.71 0.73
C LYS A 10 -3.91 3.51 1.15
N ASP A 11 -5.19 3.55 0.81
CA ASP A 11 -6.12 2.44 0.98
C ASP A 11 -6.06 1.50 -0.23
N ILE A 12 -6.01 0.18 0.01
CA ILE A 12 -5.85 -0.78 -1.08
C ILE A 12 -7.10 -0.85 -1.97
N ASP A 13 -8.29 -0.75 -1.41
CA ASP A 13 -9.53 -0.87 -2.18
C ASP A 13 -9.72 0.36 -3.07
N GLU A 14 -9.33 1.55 -2.60
CA GLU A 14 -9.27 2.75 -3.44
C GLU A 14 -8.28 2.61 -4.60
N GLU A 15 -7.09 2.05 -4.36
CA GLU A 15 -6.07 1.90 -5.41
C GLU A 15 -6.47 0.82 -6.43
N LEU A 16 -7.11 -0.27 -5.99
CA LEU A 16 -7.69 -1.28 -6.87
C LEU A 16 -8.84 -0.71 -7.71
N ALA A 17 -9.68 0.16 -7.12
CA ALA A 17 -10.75 0.83 -7.84
C ALA A 17 -10.21 1.81 -8.90
N LYS A 18 -9.16 2.58 -8.57
CA LYS A 18 -8.53 3.54 -9.50
C LYS A 18 -7.99 2.88 -10.77
N ILE A 19 -7.52 1.64 -10.67
CA ILE A 19 -7.01 0.88 -11.83
C ILE A 19 -8.08 0.07 -12.55
N GLY A 20 -9.33 0.10 -12.10
CA GLY A 20 -10.41 -0.71 -12.68
C GLY A 20 -10.18 -2.21 -12.51
N MET A 21 -9.81 -2.65 -11.30
CA MET A 21 -9.46 -4.06 -11.06
C MET A 21 -10.62 -5.02 -11.38
N LEU A 22 -11.88 -4.61 -11.19
CA LEU A 22 -13.03 -5.44 -11.52
C LEU A 22 -13.18 -5.64 -13.04
N GLU A 23 -12.98 -4.59 -13.83
CA GLU A 23 -12.92 -4.66 -15.28
C GLU A 23 -11.76 -5.57 -15.73
N ARG A 24 -10.61 -5.45 -15.07
CA ARG A 24 -9.45 -6.29 -15.34
C ARG A 24 -9.70 -7.77 -15.03
N MET A 25 -10.41 -8.07 -13.95
CA MET A 25 -10.84 -9.44 -13.63
C MET A 25 -11.78 -10.01 -14.69
N ARG A 26 -12.71 -9.19 -15.22
CA ARG A 26 -13.56 -9.60 -16.34
C ARG A 26 -12.71 -9.98 -17.55
N ASP A 27 -11.74 -9.16 -17.93
CA ASP A 27 -10.85 -9.45 -19.06
C ASP A 27 -10.06 -10.75 -18.86
N ILE A 28 -9.60 -11.02 -17.62
CA ILE A 28 -8.90 -12.28 -17.27
C ILE A 28 -9.83 -13.49 -17.43
N ILE A 29 -11.09 -13.37 -17.01
CA ILE A 29 -12.08 -14.44 -17.15
C ILE A 29 -12.39 -14.70 -18.64
N GLU A 30 -12.60 -13.65 -19.43
CA GLU A 30 -12.83 -13.78 -20.88
C GLU A 30 -11.65 -14.45 -21.58
N TYR A 31 -10.42 -14.05 -21.23
CA TYR A 31 -9.20 -14.69 -21.71
C TYR A 31 -9.13 -16.16 -21.31
N ALA A 32 -9.40 -16.48 -20.04
CA ALA A 32 -9.35 -17.85 -19.55
C ALA A 32 -10.35 -18.77 -20.27
N ILE A 33 -11.55 -18.27 -20.56
CA ILE A 33 -12.56 -19.01 -21.33
C ILE A 33 -12.08 -19.24 -22.77
N LYS A 34 -11.57 -18.19 -23.42
CA LYS A 34 -11.08 -18.26 -24.81
C LYS A 34 -9.93 -19.25 -24.97
N GLU A 35 -9.01 -19.28 -24.02
CA GLU A 35 -7.81 -20.13 -24.05
C GLU A 35 -8.01 -21.47 -23.31
N ASN A 36 -9.24 -21.78 -22.90
CA ASN A 36 -9.61 -23.02 -22.20
C ASN A 36 -8.74 -23.32 -20.95
N LEU A 37 -8.42 -22.27 -20.18
CA LEU A 37 -7.71 -22.40 -18.91
C LEU A 37 -8.62 -23.00 -17.84
N ALA A 38 -8.02 -23.69 -16.87
CA ALA A 38 -8.76 -24.10 -15.68
C ALA A 38 -9.15 -22.89 -14.84
N ALA A 39 -10.30 -22.95 -14.17
CA ALA A 39 -10.76 -21.89 -13.26
C ALA A 39 -9.71 -21.54 -12.18
N ARG A 40 -8.93 -22.55 -11.73
CA ARG A 40 -7.83 -22.35 -10.79
C ARG A 40 -6.71 -21.48 -11.37
N GLU A 41 -6.39 -21.61 -12.65
CA GLU A 41 -5.36 -20.81 -13.31
C GLU A 41 -5.81 -19.35 -13.47
N ALA A 42 -7.07 -19.14 -13.86
CA ALA A 42 -7.66 -17.80 -13.92
C ALA A 42 -7.62 -17.11 -12.54
N LEU A 43 -7.98 -17.83 -11.47
CA LEU A 43 -7.89 -17.32 -10.10
C LEU A 43 -6.46 -16.92 -9.72
N LEU A 44 -5.47 -17.77 -10.01
CA LEU A 44 -4.06 -17.47 -9.72
C LEU A 44 -3.57 -16.22 -10.48
N ILE A 45 -4.04 -16.00 -11.70
CA ILE A 45 -3.71 -14.78 -12.46
C ILE A 45 -4.30 -13.55 -11.77
N MET A 46 -5.59 -13.60 -11.39
CA MET A 46 -6.24 -12.50 -10.67
C MET A 46 -5.56 -12.20 -9.33
N GLU A 47 -5.29 -13.22 -8.53
CA GLU A 47 -4.58 -13.08 -7.25
C GLU A 47 -3.20 -12.45 -7.43
N ARG A 48 -2.45 -12.88 -8.44
CA ARG A 48 -1.15 -12.29 -8.76
C ARG A 48 -1.26 -10.81 -9.09
N GLU A 49 -2.21 -10.41 -9.93
CA GLU A 49 -2.40 -9.00 -10.29
C GLU A 49 -2.79 -8.14 -9.06
N ILE A 50 -3.69 -8.62 -8.19
CA ILE A 50 -4.04 -7.93 -6.94
C ILE A 50 -2.82 -7.80 -6.03
N ASN A 51 -2.03 -8.87 -5.88
CA ASN A 51 -0.88 -8.88 -4.99
C ASN A 51 0.20 -7.90 -5.43
N LEU A 52 0.42 -7.73 -6.75
CA LEU A 52 1.35 -6.72 -7.26
C LEU A 52 0.96 -5.30 -6.81
N ILE A 53 -0.34 -4.98 -6.84
CA ILE A 53 -0.84 -3.67 -6.39
C ILE A 53 -0.72 -3.54 -4.87
N LYS A 54 -1.08 -4.59 -4.13
CA LYS A 54 -0.94 -4.64 -2.68
C LYS A 54 0.50 -4.41 -2.22
N ASP A 55 1.47 -5.02 -2.90
CA ASP A 55 2.89 -4.86 -2.60
C ASP A 55 3.37 -3.43 -2.88
N ALA A 56 2.94 -2.85 -4.01
CA ALA A 56 3.22 -1.45 -4.33
C ALA A 56 2.65 -0.48 -3.28
N VAL A 57 1.38 -0.64 -2.91
CA VAL A 57 0.73 0.16 -1.85
C VAL A 57 1.43 -0.02 -0.51
N SER A 58 1.84 -1.24 -0.17
CA SER A 58 2.58 -1.51 1.07
C SER A 58 3.92 -0.78 1.09
N LEU A 59 4.65 -0.77 -0.02
CA LEU A 59 5.92 -0.07 -0.14
C LEU A 59 5.75 1.45 -0.04
N ASP A 60 4.80 2.00 -0.80
CA ASP A 60 4.46 3.44 -0.76
C ASP A 60 4.12 3.88 0.66
N ASN A 61 3.27 3.12 1.36
CA ASN A 61 2.88 3.42 2.72
C ASN A 61 4.05 3.33 3.71
N LYS A 62 4.98 2.38 3.51
CA LYS A 62 6.21 2.29 4.32
C LYS A 62 7.09 3.52 4.11
N ILE A 63 7.32 3.93 2.87
CA ILE A 63 8.12 5.12 2.53
C ILE A 63 7.47 6.38 3.11
N ALA A 64 6.17 6.57 2.90
CA ALA A 64 5.45 7.72 3.43
C ALA A 64 5.47 7.77 4.97
N ARG A 65 5.42 6.61 5.63
CA ARG A 65 5.54 6.50 7.10
C ARG A 65 6.94 6.89 7.58
N GLU A 66 7.96 6.38 6.91
CA GLU A 66 9.37 6.69 7.15
C GLU A 66 9.65 8.21 7.00
N GLU A 67 9.15 8.84 5.94
CA GLU A 67 9.26 10.28 5.73
C GLU A 67 8.48 11.11 6.76
N TYR A 68 7.31 10.63 7.17
CA TYR A 68 6.52 11.25 8.23
C TYR A 68 7.29 11.28 9.56
N VAL A 69 7.87 10.15 9.97
CA VAL A 69 8.67 10.04 11.20
C VAL A 69 9.88 10.99 11.14
N ARG A 70 10.62 11.01 10.03
CA ARG A 70 11.78 11.91 9.88
C ARG A 70 11.39 13.38 10.01
N ARG A 71 10.34 13.82 9.30
CA ARG A 71 9.85 15.20 9.38
C ARG A 71 9.42 15.57 10.80
N ARG A 72 8.74 14.67 11.50
CA ARG A 72 8.28 14.93 12.88
C ARG A 72 9.41 14.99 13.90
N LEU A 73 10.52 14.29 13.65
CA LEU A 73 11.70 14.32 14.50
C LEU A 73 12.74 15.37 14.07
N GLY A 74 12.55 16.03 12.92
CA GLY A 74 13.49 17.02 12.39
C GLY A 74 14.83 16.43 11.96
N VAL A 75 14.85 15.17 11.52
CA VAL A 75 16.08 14.45 11.13
C VAL A 75 16.14 14.24 9.61
N ASP A 76 17.35 14.12 9.07
CA ASP A 76 17.57 13.88 7.65
C ASP A 76 17.42 12.39 7.25
N GLY A 77 17.59 12.11 5.96
CA GLY A 77 17.45 10.77 5.37
C GLY A 77 18.45 9.73 5.86
N SER A 78 19.60 10.16 6.42
CA SER A 78 20.67 9.28 6.90
C SER A 78 20.47 8.83 8.36
N ALA A 79 19.54 9.45 9.09
CA ALA A 79 19.29 9.13 10.48
C ALA A 79 18.75 7.71 10.67
N ILE A 80 19.31 7.01 11.67
CA ILE A 80 18.84 5.68 12.08
C ILE A 80 17.54 5.84 12.88
N LEU A 81 16.45 5.27 12.37
CA LEU A 81 15.15 5.24 13.05
C LEU A 81 14.98 3.95 13.86
N THR A 82 14.65 4.07 15.14
CA THR A 82 14.38 2.95 16.05
C THR A 82 12.89 2.82 16.31
N SER A 83 12.45 1.70 16.86
CA SER A 83 11.04 1.51 17.26
C SER A 83 10.53 2.57 18.23
N GLU A 84 11.40 3.15 19.07
CA GLU A 84 11.04 4.24 19.97
C GLU A 84 10.74 5.55 19.21
N HIS A 85 11.52 5.86 18.17
CA HIS A 85 11.29 7.00 17.29
C HIS A 85 9.92 6.93 16.61
N TYR A 86 9.54 5.72 16.17
CA TYR A 86 8.21 5.46 15.65
C TYR A 86 7.13 5.72 16.70
N ALA A 87 7.26 5.17 17.91
CA ALA A 87 6.23 5.33 18.92
C ALA A 87 6.04 6.78 19.38
N LYS A 88 7.13 7.56 19.50
CA LYS A 88 7.08 9.00 19.76
C LYS A 88 6.35 9.77 18.66
N SER A 89 6.62 9.44 17.39
CA SER A 89 6.04 10.15 16.23
C SER A 89 4.53 9.93 16.06
N PHE A 90 4.01 8.84 16.61
CA PHE A 90 2.58 8.52 16.60
C PHE A 90 1.91 8.75 17.97
N ASN A 91 2.59 9.42 18.91
CA ASN A 91 2.10 9.69 20.28
C ASN A 91 1.55 8.45 21.01
N LEU A 92 2.08 7.24 20.72
CA LEU A 92 1.54 5.98 21.24
C LEU A 92 1.71 5.79 22.75
N PHE A 93 2.48 6.66 23.41
CA PHE A 93 2.77 6.61 24.84
C PHE A 93 2.38 7.88 25.62
N GLN A 94 1.71 8.86 24.99
CA GLN A 94 1.15 9.98 25.72
C GLN A 94 -0.20 9.55 26.32
N ARG A 95 -0.20 9.28 27.63
CA ARG A 95 -1.40 9.22 28.48
C ARG A 95 -1.81 10.62 28.89
#